data_AF-A0A8T6LZN8-F1
#
_entry.id   AF-A0A8T6LZN8-F1
#
_cell.length_a   1.000
_cell.length_b   1.000
_cell.length_c   1.000
_cell.angle_alpha   90.00
_cell.angle_beta   90.00
_cell.angle_gamma   90.00
#
_symmetry.space_group_name_H-M   'P 1'
#
loop_
_entity.id
_entity.type
_entity.pdbx_description
1 polymer ?
#
loop_
_entity_poly.entity_id
_entity_poly.type
_entity_poly.pdbx_seq_one_letter_code
_entity_poly.pdbx_strand_id
1 'polypeptide(L)'
;MGITAMIPDMTIGQLANEAESRWGEIWDENAARMLVLVMCPRKERKLLELHGDMVEHGQPVLTIFHRPRQEAPLLEQQGFNPRDASFQFVELASSDLGLWMQHFVSNEKWMRSSVELVSVPFTMDMPSQRPFETQRVLCFRHPSLPALERYFLPFPPTSIPGKCFVSLPRRQAAEMARQQAEVLGVGRLEKKAKITEVSPSEMPVAAPQVIAEESANMDDMMNDFSANMLDGMTNEAQGNEPSQVALPMQEGAEDSLDEIPEHVFVPLPPGAQSAEQPESTAAAVAEQPVEVTSTDVPRPEPEPEPEPEMSNVEREFRELVTGLLAAGVAPTDMMDDPRWEDLNERAAAEGFETWPVFLQLAAM
;
A
#
# COMPACT_ATOMS: atom_id res chain seq x y z
N MET A 1 20.56 -4.96 2.99
CA MET A 1 19.40 -5.82 3.32
C MET A 1 18.51 -5.00 4.26
N GLY A 2 17.26 -4.70 3.90
CA GLY A 2 16.33 -3.88 4.70
C GLY A 2 15.86 -4.55 6.00
N ILE A 3 14.95 -3.88 6.72
CA ILE A 3 14.22 -4.45 7.86
C ILE A 3 12.73 -4.24 7.62
N THR A 4 11.95 -5.32 7.64
CA THR A 4 10.51 -5.30 7.40
C THR A 4 9.75 -5.30 8.72
N ALA A 5 8.90 -4.29 8.91
CA ALA A 5 8.00 -4.18 10.04
C ALA A 5 6.55 -4.34 9.56
N MET A 6 5.76 -5.15 10.28
CA MET A 6 4.34 -5.29 10.03
C MET A 6 3.56 -4.31 10.93
N ILE A 7 2.70 -3.50 10.32
CA ILE A 7 1.80 -2.60 11.01
C ILE A 7 0.35 -3.02 10.69
N PRO A 8 -0.43 -3.47 11.69
CA PRO A 8 -1.82 -3.86 11.49
C PRO A 8 -2.73 -2.65 11.26
N ASP A 9 -3.85 -2.90 10.59
CA ASP A 9 -4.99 -1.97 10.44
C ASP A 9 -4.63 -0.57 9.93
N MET A 10 -3.71 -0.51 8.96
CA MET A 10 -3.33 0.73 8.31
C MET A 10 -3.51 0.64 6.80
N THR A 11 -3.60 1.80 6.17
CA THR A 11 -3.63 1.95 4.70
C THR A 11 -2.30 2.51 4.21
N ILE A 12 -1.97 2.25 2.94
CA ILE A 12 -0.78 2.84 2.31
C ILE A 12 -0.83 4.38 2.36
N GLY A 13 -2.00 4.97 2.11
CA GLY A 13 -2.18 6.42 2.14
C GLY A 13 -1.99 7.03 3.53
N GLN A 14 -2.46 6.37 4.59
CA GLN A 14 -2.18 6.82 5.96
C GLN A 14 -0.68 6.73 6.28
N LEU A 15 -0.03 5.64 5.89
CA LEU A 15 1.42 5.47 6.08
C LEU A 15 2.22 6.53 5.33
N ALA A 16 1.82 6.87 4.10
CA ALA A 16 2.45 7.91 3.31
C ALA A 16 2.27 9.31 3.95
N ASN A 17 1.09 9.61 4.49
CA ASN A 17 0.82 10.88 5.17
C ASN A 17 1.59 11.01 6.50
N GLU A 18 1.78 9.91 7.23
CA GLU A 18 2.53 9.90 8.50
C GLU A 18 4.04 9.68 8.30
N ALA A 19 4.50 9.57 7.06
CA ALA A 19 5.84 9.12 6.73
C ALA A 19 6.92 10.10 7.21
N GLU A 20 6.75 11.42 7.05
CA GLU A 20 7.71 12.41 7.54
C GLU A 20 7.85 12.33 9.07
N SER A 21 6.73 12.12 9.78
CA SER A 21 6.76 11.97 11.24
C SER A 21 7.37 10.64 11.70
N ARG A 22 7.15 9.54 10.95
CA ARG A 22 7.57 8.19 11.34
C ARG A 22 9.01 7.88 10.97
N TRP A 23 9.45 8.31 9.80
CA TRP A 23 10.76 7.94 9.22
C TRP A 23 11.68 9.15 9.02
N GLY A 24 11.17 10.38 9.18
CA GLY A 24 11.96 11.60 9.16
C GLY A 24 12.83 11.69 7.91
N GLU A 25 14.13 11.82 8.13
CA GLU A 25 15.13 11.99 7.07
C GLU A 25 15.25 10.84 6.06
N ILE A 26 14.72 9.66 6.38
CA ILE A 26 14.76 8.49 5.49
C ILE A 26 13.69 8.62 4.39
N TRP A 27 12.59 9.29 4.68
CA TRP A 27 11.51 9.52 3.73
C TRP A 27 11.76 10.80 2.95
N ASP A 28 11.72 10.71 1.62
CA ASP A 28 11.72 11.88 0.74
C ASP A 28 10.33 12.07 0.11
N GLU A 29 9.68 13.18 0.43
CA GLU A 29 8.38 13.55 -0.13
C GLU A 29 8.45 13.91 -1.62
N ASN A 30 9.62 14.36 -2.09
CA ASN A 30 9.81 14.75 -3.49
C ASN A 30 10.17 13.56 -4.39
N ALA A 31 10.41 12.38 -3.82
CA ALA A 31 10.72 11.19 -4.59
C ALA A 31 9.48 10.75 -5.39
N ALA A 32 9.65 10.51 -6.70
CA ALA A 32 8.58 9.99 -7.54
C ALA A 32 8.23 8.55 -7.11
N ARG A 33 7.12 8.38 -6.40
CA ARG A 33 6.62 7.08 -5.95
C ARG A 33 5.64 6.49 -6.96
N MET A 34 5.65 5.17 -7.05
CA MET A 34 4.77 4.43 -7.95
C MET A 34 4.16 3.23 -7.24
N LEU A 35 2.94 2.89 -7.67
CA LEU A 35 2.21 1.72 -7.20
C LEU A 35 2.36 0.58 -8.20
N VAL A 36 2.71 -0.60 -7.69
CA VAL A 36 2.90 -1.82 -8.46
C VAL A 36 2.06 -2.92 -7.85
N LEU A 37 1.46 -3.76 -8.70
CA LEU A 37 0.79 -4.99 -8.30
C LEU A 37 1.74 -6.17 -8.44
N VAL A 38 1.83 -6.99 -7.40
CA VAL A 38 2.65 -8.20 -7.36
C VAL A 38 1.73 -9.39 -7.10
N MET A 39 1.79 -10.40 -7.96
CA MET A 39 0.95 -11.59 -7.92
C MET A 39 1.82 -12.85 -7.74
N CYS A 40 1.67 -13.52 -6.60
CA CYS A 40 2.35 -14.76 -6.30
C CYS A 40 1.38 -15.88 -5.92
N PRO A 41 1.77 -17.16 -6.05
CA PRO A 41 1.02 -18.27 -5.47
C PRO A 41 0.88 -18.08 -3.96
N ARG A 42 -0.26 -18.49 -3.39
CA ARG A 42 -0.48 -18.33 -1.94
C ARG A 42 0.58 -18.98 -1.07
N LYS A 43 1.14 -20.11 -1.52
CA LYS A 43 2.19 -20.86 -0.82
C LYS A 43 3.47 -20.03 -0.61
N GLU A 44 3.75 -19.10 -1.51
CA GLU A 44 4.96 -18.27 -1.51
C GLU A 44 4.74 -16.89 -0.85
N ARG A 45 3.56 -16.65 -0.27
CA ARG A 45 3.23 -15.37 0.38
C ARG A 45 4.26 -14.94 1.42
N LYS A 46 4.78 -15.88 2.22
CA LYS A 46 5.80 -15.60 3.26
C LYS A 46 7.10 -15.02 2.67
N LEU A 47 7.44 -15.39 1.44
CA LEU A 47 8.60 -14.86 0.74
C LEU A 47 8.41 -13.38 0.43
N LEU A 48 7.22 -12.97 -0.01
CA LEU A 48 6.89 -11.55 -0.23
C LEU A 48 6.81 -10.73 1.05
N GLU A 49 6.38 -11.34 2.16
CA GLU A 49 6.35 -10.68 3.48
C GLU A 49 7.76 -10.36 3.99
N LEU A 50 8.75 -11.21 3.69
CA LEU A 50 10.16 -11.03 4.08
C LEU A 50 11.04 -10.47 2.95
N HIS A 51 10.47 -10.17 1.79
CA HIS A 51 11.24 -9.72 0.63
C HIS A 51 11.99 -8.41 0.90
N GLY A 52 11.39 -7.53 1.70
CA GLY A 52 12.03 -6.29 2.13
C GLY A 52 13.32 -6.50 2.93
N ASP A 53 13.50 -7.65 3.58
CA ASP A 53 14.72 -7.97 4.31
C ASP A 53 15.83 -8.43 3.36
N MET A 54 15.46 -8.98 2.20
CA MET A 54 16.39 -9.51 1.20
C MET A 54 16.88 -8.45 0.20
N VAL A 55 16.22 -7.29 0.15
CA VAL A 55 16.53 -6.23 -0.82
C VAL A 55 17.23 -5.06 -0.15
N GLU A 56 18.15 -4.43 -0.90
CA GLU A 56 18.70 -3.11 -0.59
C GLU A 56 17.96 -2.06 -1.40
N HIS A 57 17.29 -1.15 -0.69
CA HIS A 57 16.59 0.00 -1.26
C HIS A 57 16.99 1.26 -0.51
N GLY A 58 16.75 2.41 -1.13
CA GLY A 58 17.07 3.71 -0.58
C GLY A 58 15.94 4.37 0.21
N GLN A 59 14.70 4.15 -0.23
CA GLN A 59 13.49 4.75 0.34
C GLN A 59 12.59 3.69 0.98
N PRO A 60 11.79 4.04 2.00
CA PRO A 60 10.84 3.11 2.60
C PRO A 60 9.85 2.56 1.57
N VAL A 61 9.68 1.24 1.55
CA VAL A 61 8.74 0.53 0.67
C VAL A 61 7.51 0.12 1.48
N LEU A 62 6.33 0.51 1.02
CA LEU A 62 5.06 0.21 1.67
C LEU A 62 4.36 -0.88 0.88
N THR A 63 3.97 -1.96 1.55
CA THR A 63 3.24 -3.04 0.87
C THR A 63 2.01 -3.44 1.65
N ILE A 64 0.95 -3.81 0.95
CA ILE A 64 -0.27 -4.32 1.55
C ILE A 64 -0.78 -5.51 0.75
N PHE A 65 -1.20 -6.54 1.47
CA PHE A 65 -1.89 -7.67 0.85
C PHE A 65 -3.38 -7.38 0.80
N HIS A 66 -3.94 -7.48 -0.39
CA HIS A 66 -5.36 -7.39 -0.60
C HIS A 66 -5.92 -8.76 -0.99
N ARG A 67 -7.03 -9.13 -0.35
CA ARG A 67 -7.72 -10.41 -0.59
C ARG A 67 -9.12 -10.09 -1.12
N PRO A 68 -9.41 -10.43 -2.40
CA PRO A 68 -10.75 -10.37 -2.93
C PRO A 68 -11.74 -11.11 -2.03
N ARG A 69 -12.85 -10.46 -1.69
CA ARG A 69 -13.97 -11.06 -0.95
C ARG A 69 -15.22 -11.02 -1.81
N GLN A 70 -15.97 -9.92 -1.74
CA GLN A 70 -17.24 -9.75 -2.43
C GLN A 70 -17.06 -9.56 -3.95
N GLU A 71 -15.91 -9.03 -4.35
CA GLU A 71 -15.47 -8.80 -5.72
C GLU A 71 -14.88 -10.04 -6.40
N ALA A 72 -14.66 -11.14 -5.66
CA ALA A 72 -14.10 -12.39 -6.19
C ALA A 72 -14.82 -12.94 -7.45
N PRO A 73 -16.17 -12.90 -7.55
CA PRO A 73 -16.87 -13.37 -8.74
C PRO A 73 -16.48 -12.62 -10.03
N LEU A 74 -16.07 -11.35 -9.95
CA LEU A 74 -15.64 -10.57 -11.13
C LEU A 74 -14.28 -11.03 -11.66
N LEU A 75 -13.43 -11.57 -10.80
CA LEU A 75 -12.16 -12.17 -11.20
C LEU A 75 -12.40 -13.58 -11.77
N GLU A 76 -13.34 -14.33 -11.19
CA GLU A 76 -13.73 -15.66 -11.69
C GLU A 76 -14.35 -15.57 -13.09
N GLN A 77 -15.14 -14.53 -13.38
CA GLN A 77 -15.66 -14.24 -14.72
C GLN A 77 -14.55 -14.01 -15.76
N GLN A 78 -13.38 -13.52 -15.34
CA GLN A 78 -12.19 -13.36 -16.19
C GLN A 78 -11.39 -14.68 -16.33
N GLY A 79 -11.85 -15.77 -15.73
CA GLY A 79 -11.13 -17.04 -15.69
C GLY A 79 -9.97 -17.07 -14.70
N PHE A 80 -9.92 -16.14 -13.75
CA PHE A 80 -8.89 -16.09 -12.72
C PHE A 80 -9.46 -16.58 -11.38
N ASN A 81 -8.83 -17.59 -10.77
CA ASN A 81 -9.21 -18.06 -9.44
C ASN A 81 -8.53 -17.22 -8.33
N PRO A 82 -9.26 -16.41 -7.54
CA PRO A 82 -8.68 -15.56 -6.50
C PRO A 82 -8.09 -16.36 -5.33
N ARG A 83 -8.40 -17.66 -5.25
CA ARG A 83 -7.91 -18.56 -4.18
C ARG A 83 -6.50 -19.08 -4.41
N ASP A 84 -6.00 -19.05 -5.64
CA ASP A 84 -4.68 -19.60 -5.97
C ASP A 84 -3.57 -18.57 -5.83
N ALA A 85 -3.92 -17.28 -5.88
CA ALA A 85 -2.99 -16.16 -5.81
C ALA A 85 -3.13 -15.32 -4.53
N SER A 86 -2.04 -14.65 -4.20
CA SER A 86 -1.99 -13.50 -3.30
C SER A 86 -1.73 -12.25 -4.13
N PHE A 87 -2.46 -11.18 -3.85
CA PHE A 87 -2.30 -9.89 -4.48
C PHE A 87 -1.66 -8.93 -3.47
N GLN A 88 -0.47 -8.44 -3.80
CA GLN A 88 0.25 -7.47 -2.99
C GLN A 88 0.37 -6.17 -3.78
N PHE A 89 -0.13 -5.08 -3.21
CA PHE A 89 0.17 -3.75 -3.71
C PHE A 89 1.44 -3.26 -3.05
N VAL A 90 2.39 -2.81 -3.85
CA VAL A 90 3.71 -2.34 -3.43
C VAL A 90 3.86 -0.90 -3.90
N GLU A 91 3.97 0.02 -2.96
CA GLU A 91 4.30 1.41 -3.21
C GLU A 91 5.77 1.67 -2.86
N LEU A 92 6.54 2.06 -3.85
CA LEU A 92 7.97 2.27 -3.76
C LEU A 92 8.42 3.48 -4.58
N ALA A 93 9.61 3.99 -4.27
CA ALA A 93 10.26 5.00 -5.10
C ALA A 93 10.62 4.40 -6.46
N SER A 94 10.44 5.18 -7.53
CA SER A 94 10.70 4.74 -8.90
C SER A 94 12.17 4.36 -9.12
N SER A 95 13.10 4.95 -8.36
CA SER A 95 14.53 4.61 -8.35
C SER A 95 14.80 3.21 -7.81
N ASP A 96 14.00 2.72 -6.86
CA ASP A 96 14.21 1.44 -6.18
C ASP A 96 13.50 0.27 -6.89
N LEU A 97 12.65 0.53 -7.89
CA LEU A 97 11.89 -0.51 -8.60
C LEU A 97 12.78 -1.60 -9.22
N GLY A 98 13.88 -1.18 -9.85
CA GLY A 98 14.81 -2.10 -10.49
C GLY A 98 15.40 -3.10 -9.49
N LEU A 99 15.93 -2.59 -8.37
CA LEU A 99 16.51 -3.39 -7.28
C LEU A 99 15.46 -4.30 -6.63
N TRP A 100 14.27 -3.75 -6.37
CA TRP A 100 13.18 -4.46 -5.72
C TRP A 100 12.66 -5.63 -6.56
N MET A 101 12.62 -5.50 -7.88
CA MET A 101 12.11 -6.53 -8.79
C MET A 101 13.20 -7.44 -9.39
N GLN A 102 14.48 -7.10 -9.22
CA GLN A 102 15.60 -7.80 -9.85
C GLN A 102 15.62 -9.30 -9.52
N HIS A 103 15.40 -9.65 -8.24
CA HIS A 103 15.40 -11.04 -7.80
C HIS A 103 14.29 -11.85 -8.48
N PHE A 104 13.07 -11.31 -8.54
CA PHE A 104 11.91 -11.99 -9.14
C PHE A 104 12.06 -12.18 -10.64
N VAL A 105 12.54 -11.16 -11.36
CA VAL A 105 12.70 -11.23 -12.82
C VAL A 105 13.87 -12.12 -13.22
N SER A 106 15.00 -12.02 -12.51
CA SER A 106 16.23 -12.72 -12.89
C SER A 106 16.23 -14.19 -12.47
N ASN A 107 15.82 -14.48 -11.23
CA ASN A 107 15.93 -15.83 -10.67
C ASN A 107 14.67 -16.66 -10.96
N GLU A 108 13.50 -16.07 -10.74
CA GLU A 108 12.22 -16.77 -10.80
C GLU A 108 11.47 -16.56 -12.12
N LYS A 109 12.05 -15.78 -13.05
CA LYS A 109 11.51 -15.49 -14.39
C LYS A 109 10.08 -14.94 -14.35
N TRP A 110 9.82 -14.03 -13.41
CA TRP A 110 8.52 -13.39 -13.30
C TRP A 110 8.20 -12.58 -14.55
N MET A 111 6.93 -12.62 -14.94
CA MET A 111 6.44 -11.96 -16.15
C MET A 111 5.96 -10.55 -15.78
N ARG A 112 6.46 -9.56 -16.50
CA ARG A 112 5.96 -8.18 -16.40
C ARG A 112 4.76 -8.00 -17.33
N SER A 113 3.69 -7.46 -16.78
CA SER A 113 2.46 -7.12 -17.48
C SER A 113 1.92 -5.78 -16.96
N SER A 114 0.78 -5.33 -17.48
CA SER A 114 0.11 -4.15 -16.99
C SER A 114 -1.36 -4.46 -16.77
N VAL A 115 -1.89 -3.98 -15.65
CA VAL A 115 -3.25 -4.26 -15.17
C VAL A 115 -3.97 -2.94 -14.96
N GLU A 116 -5.25 -2.90 -15.32
CA GLU A 116 -6.16 -1.80 -15.01
C GLU A 116 -6.81 -2.06 -13.65
N LEU A 117 -6.60 -1.14 -12.71
CA LEU A 117 -7.32 -1.13 -11.44
C LEU A 117 -8.63 -0.39 -11.65
N VAL A 118 -9.75 -1.11 -11.53
CA VAL A 118 -11.10 -0.62 -11.79
C VAL A 118 -11.90 -0.67 -10.49
N SER A 119 -12.74 0.34 -10.24
CA SER A 119 -13.69 0.27 -9.12
C SER A 119 -14.72 -0.83 -9.36
N VAL A 120 -15.14 -1.51 -8.29
CA VAL A 120 -16.24 -2.49 -8.37
C VAL A 120 -17.49 -1.83 -8.97
N PRO A 121 -18.20 -2.48 -9.91
CA PRO A 121 -19.43 -1.96 -10.49
C PRO A 121 -20.52 -1.77 -9.43
N PHE A 122 -21.32 -0.70 -9.57
CA PHE A 122 -22.44 -0.40 -8.66
C PHE A 122 -23.46 -1.55 -8.53
N THR A 123 -23.54 -2.45 -9.51
CA THR A 123 -24.44 -3.61 -9.51
C THR A 123 -24.14 -4.63 -8.42
N MET A 124 -22.94 -4.60 -7.80
CA MET A 124 -22.62 -5.48 -6.68
C MET A 124 -23.18 -5.02 -5.33
N ASP A 125 -23.77 -3.81 -5.26
CA ASP A 125 -24.43 -3.25 -4.08
C ASP A 125 -23.61 -3.38 -2.78
N MET A 126 -22.31 -3.06 -2.85
CA MET A 126 -21.43 -3.14 -1.68
C MET A 126 -21.62 -1.91 -0.79
N PRO A 127 -21.95 -2.08 0.51
CA PRO A 127 -22.39 -0.98 1.37
C PRO A 127 -21.30 0.05 1.69
N SER A 128 -20.03 -0.30 1.57
CA SER A 128 -18.89 0.56 1.92
C SER A 128 -18.01 0.94 0.72
N GLN A 129 -18.44 0.72 -0.52
CA GLN A 129 -17.59 0.99 -1.68
C GLN A 129 -17.32 2.49 -1.88
N ARG A 130 -16.10 2.82 -2.31
CA ARG A 130 -15.71 4.15 -2.77
C ARG A 130 -15.28 4.07 -4.23
N PRO A 131 -16.08 4.57 -5.19
CA PRO A 131 -15.69 4.58 -6.59
C PRO A 131 -14.45 5.47 -6.79
N PHE A 132 -13.60 5.09 -7.74
CA PHE A 132 -12.36 5.80 -8.06
C PHE A 132 -12.04 5.67 -9.56
N GLU A 133 -11.18 6.55 -10.06
CA GLU A 133 -10.78 6.57 -11.46
C GLU A 133 -9.98 5.32 -11.84
N THR A 134 -10.24 4.77 -13.02
CA THR A 134 -9.48 3.62 -13.51
C THR A 134 -8.04 4.03 -13.74
N GLN A 135 -7.11 3.31 -13.12
CA GLN A 135 -5.68 3.57 -13.26
C GLN A 135 -4.94 2.33 -13.73
N ARG A 136 -3.95 2.54 -14.60
CA ARG A 136 -3.13 1.47 -15.16
C ARG A 136 -1.84 1.35 -14.36
N VAL A 137 -1.61 0.17 -13.77
CA VAL A 137 -0.42 -0.11 -12.96
C VAL A 137 0.44 -1.20 -13.60
N LEU A 138 1.71 -1.24 -13.20
CA LEU A 138 2.58 -2.37 -13.53
C LEU A 138 2.21 -3.57 -12.68
N CYS A 139 2.19 -4.75 -13.30
CA CYS A 139 1.93 -6.01 -12.63
C CYS A 139 3.07 -6.99 -12.87
N PHE A 140 3.67 -7.49 -11.79
CA PHE A 140 4.64 -8.57 -11.82
C PHE A 140 3.96 -9.85 -11.35
N ARG A 141 3.88 -10.83 -12.23
CA ARG A 141 3.22 -12.11 -11.94
C ARG A 141 4.20 -13.27 -11.96
N HIS A 142 4.01 -14.19 -11.02
CA HIS A 142 4.67 -15.48 -11.03
C HIS A 142 4.26 -16.29 -12.28
N PRO A 143 5.19 -17.03 -12.93
CA PRO A 143 4.92 -17.75 -14.18
C PRO A 143 3.82 -18.81 -14.09
N SER A 144 3.54 -19.35 -12.90
CA SER A 144 2.46 -20.34 -12.69
C SER A 144 1.05 -19.75 -12.69
N LEU A 145 0.92 -18.42 -12.57
CA LEU A 145 -0.38 -17.74 -12.52
C LEU A 145 -0.79 -17.21 -13.90
N PRO A 146 -2.09 -17.26 -14.24
CA PRO A 146 -2.59 -16.67 -15.46
C PRO A 146 -2.41 -15.15 -15.46
N ALA A 147 -2.36 -14.56 -16.66
CA ALA A 147 -2.34 -13.11 -16.79
C ALA A 147 -3.70 -12.53 -16.38
N LEU A 148 -3.67 -11.33 -15.81
CA LEU A 148 -4.86 -10.56 -15.48
C LEU A 148 -4.81 -9.25 -16.24
N GLU A 149 -5.96 -8.80 -16.76
CA GLU A 149 -6.07 -7.50 -17.45
C GLU A 149 -6.70 -6.45 -16.54
N ARG A 150 -7.76 -6.83 -15.81
CA ARG A 150 -8.51 -5.93 -14.93
C ARG A 150 -8.60 -6.48 -13.51
N TYR A 151 -8.24 -5.64 -12.55
CA TYR A 151 -8.35 -5.95 -11.13
C TYR A 151 -9.38 -5.03 -10.48
N PHE A 152 -10.39 -5.62 -9.86
CA PHE A 152 -11.49 -4.88 -9.25
C PHE A 152 -11.21 -4.60 -7.78
N LEU A 153 -11.45 -3.36 -7.35
CA LEU A 153 -11.27 -2.93 -5.96
C LEU A 153 -12.49 -2.16 -5.45
N PRO A 154 -12.90 -2.36 -4.19
CA PRO A 154 -13.97 -1.56 -3.57
C PRO A 154 -13.49 -0.17 -3.12
N PHE A 155 -12.18 0.02 -2.95
CA PHE A 155 -11.55 1.27 -2.54
C PHE A 155 -10.35 1.56 -3.44
N PRO A 156 -9.90 2.82 -3.55
CA PRO A 156 -8.60 3.13 -4.15
C PRO A 156 -7.50 2.26 -3.50
N PRO A 157 -6.47 1.82 -4.24
CA PRO A 157 -5.43 0.94 -3.71
C PRO A 157 -4.64 1.54 -2.54
N THR A 158 -4.55 2.87 -2.48
CA THR A 158 -3.93 3.58 -1.36
C THR A 158 -4.77 3.55 -0.08
N SER A 159 -6.08 3.28 -0.19
CA SER A 159 -7.05 3.31 0.92
C SER A 159 -7.52 1.91 1.34
N ILE A 160 -6.92 0.85 0.81
CA ILE A 160 -7.25 -0.53 1.23
C ILE A 160 -6.77 -0.72 2.67
N PRO A 161 -7.64 -1.07 3.63
CA PRO A 161 -7.21 -1.37 4.99
C PRO A 161 -6.68 -2.81 5.08
N GLY A 162 -5.61 -3.01 5.84
CA GLY A 162 -5.06 -4.34 6.07
C GLY A 162 -3.71 -4.35 6.80
N LYS A 163 -3.04 -5.51 6.74
CA LYS A 163 -1.69 -5.67 7.26
C LYS A 163 -0.71 -5.03 6.29
N CYS A 164 -0.16 -3.88 6.68
CA CYS A 164 0.86 -3.20 5.90
C CYS A 164 2.24 -3.69 6.34
N PHE A 165 3.06 -4.10 5.37
CA PHE A 165 4.46 -4.44 5.60
C PHE A 165 5.31 -3.29 5.06
N VAL A 166 6.03 -2.63 5.97
CA VAL A 166 6.92 -1.52 5.66
C VAL A 166 8.34 -2.04 5.70
N SER A 167 9.04 -1.96 4.58
CA SER A 167 10.46 -2.24 4.54
C SER A 167 11.26 -0.95 4.69
N LEU A 168 12.12 -0.90 5.70
CA LEU A 168 12.98 0.25 6.01
C LEU A 168 14.41 -0.02 5.55
N PRO A 169 15.05 0.96 4.89
CA PRO A 169 16.46 0.86 4.51
C PRO A 169 17.34 0.96 5.75
N ARG A 170 18.48 0.26 5.77
CA ARG A 170 19.49 0.47 6.83
C ARG A 170 20.12 1.85 6.63
N ARG A 171 20.48 2.58 7.71
CA ARG A 171 21.05 3.95 7.64
C ARG A 171 22.16 4.13 6.60
N GLN A 172 23.02 3.12 6.42
CA GLN A 172 24.09 3.16 5.40
C GLN A 172 23.58 3.04 3.96
N ALA A 173 22.53 2.24 3.72
CA ALA A 173 21.87 2.16 2.41
C ALA A 173 21.04 3.42 2.13
N ALA A 174 20.40 4.00 3.14
CA ALA A 174 19.72 5.30 3.03
C ALA A 174 20.70 6.44 2.71
N GLU A 175 21.88 6.46 3.34
CA GLU A 175 22.95 7.43 3.03
C GLU A 175 23.59 7.20 1.65
N MET A 176 23.84 5.94 1.24
CA MET A 176 24.32 5.64 -0.11
C MET A 176 23.28 5.95 -1.19
N ALA A 177 22.00 5.70 -0.94
CA ALA A 177 20.92 6.10 -1.84
C ALA A 177 20.77 7.62 -1.90
N ARG A 178 20.97 8.33 -0.79
CA ARG A 178 21.09 9.80 -0.78
C ARG A 178 22.24 10.28 -1.66
N GLN A 179 23.42 9.68 -1.52
CA GLN A 179 24.58 10.00 -2.37
C GLN A 179 24.30 9.67 -3.84
N GLN A 180 23.61 8.56 -4.12
CA GLN A 180 23.21 8.21 -5.48
C GLN A 180 22.18 9.19 -6.05
N ALA A 181 21.17 9.60 -5.28
CA ALA A 181 20.19 10.61 -5.68
C ALA A 181 20.85 11.98 -5.92
N GLU A 182 21.82 12.35 -5.08
CA GLU A 182 22.62 13.57 -5.22
C GLU A 182 23.48 13.54 -6.50
N VAL A 183 24.12 12.40 -6.80
CA VAL A 183 24.92 12.21 -8.02
C VAL A 183 24.06 12.13 -9.28
N LEU A 184 22.86 11.52 -9.21
CA LEU A 184 21.95 11.40 -10.36
C LEU A 184 21.12 12.66 -10.62
N GLY A 185 21.15 13.66 -9.73
CA GLY A 185 20.42 14.92 -9.89
C GLY A 185 18.90 14.80 -9.81
N VAL A 186 18.37 13.69 -9.27
CA VAL A 186 16.93 13.44 -9.11
C VAL A 186 16.61 13.54 -7.62
N GLY A 187 15.83 14.56 -7.22
CA GLY A 187 15.46 14.80 -5.82
C GLY A 187 16.53 15.55 -5.04
N ARG A 188 16.55 16.89 -5.17
CA ARG A 188 17.33 17.75 -4.27
C ARG A 188 16.76 17.63 -2.85
N LEU A 189 17.33 16.76 -2.04
CA LEU A 189 17.15 16.81 -0.59
C LEU A 189 17.84 18.06 -0.06
N GLU A 190 17.08 19.14 0.12
CA GLU A 190 17.54 20.25 0.94
C GLU A 190 17.63 19.80 2.40
N LYS A 191 18.85 19.85 2.94
CA LYS A 191 19.15 19.49 4.31
C LYS A 191 18.49 20.52 5.24
N LYS A 192 17.37 20.19 5.90
CA LYS A 192 16.84 21.03 6.99
C LYS A 192 17.87 21.05 8.13
N ALA A 193 18.58 22.17 8.27
CA ALA A 193 19.58 22.36 9.31
C ALA A 193 18.91 22.33 10.69
N LYS A 194 19.31 21.36 11.53
CA LYS A 194 18.91 21.31 12.93
C LYS A 194 19.62 22.43 13.68
N ILE A 195 18.90 23.53 13.94
CA ILE A 195 19.34 24.56 14.88
C ILE A 195 19.25 23.94 16.28
N THR A 196 20.39 23.49 16.79
CA THR A 196 20.56 23.23 18.21
C THR A 196 20.56 24.58 18.92
N GLU A 197 19.44 24.97 19.50
CA GLU A 197 19.39 26.04 20.50
C GLU A 197 20.27 25.61 21.69
N VAL A 198 21.44 26.23 21.82
CA VAL A 198 22.26 26.12 23.02
C VAL A 198 21.85 27.27 23.93
N SER A 199 21.18 26.92 25.02
CA SER A 199 20.82 27.83 26.11
C SER A 199 22.09 28.50 26.69
N PRO A 200 22.14 29.84 26.83
CA PRO A 200 23.31 30.52 27.36
C PRO A 200 23.20 30.61 28.89
N SER A 201 23.81 29.67 29.61
CA SER A 201 24.15 29.84 31.03
C SER A 201 25.19 28.80 31.44
N GLU A 202 26.44 29.25 31.57
CA GLU A 202 27.34 29.05 32.72
C GLU A 202 28.79 29.28 32.28
N MET A 203 29.30 30.46 32.61
CA MET A 203 30.72 30.79 32.53
C MET A 203 31.52 29.93 33.51
N PRO A 204 32.77 29.59 33.17
CA PRO A 204 33.84 29.70 34.13
C PRO A 204 34.86 30.75 33.71
N VAL A 205 35.16 31.64 34.66
CA VAL A 205 36.21 32.65 34.63
C VAL A 205 37.59 32.00 34.56
N ALA A 206 38.45 32.46 33.64
CA ALA A 206 39.90 32.36 33.75
C ALA A 206 40.58 33.61 33.14
N ALA A 207 41.63 34.06 33.83
CA ALA A 207 42.26 35.38 33.80
C ALA A 207 43.06 35.73 32.51
N PRO A 208 43.45 37.01 32.30
CA PRO A 208 43.90 37.52 31.01
C PRO A 208 45.39 37.23 30.74
N GLN A 209 45.74 36.92 29.50
CA GLN A 209 47.13 36.92 29.02
C GLN A 209 47.30 37.83 27.79
N VAL A 210 47.98 38.94 28.06
CA VAL A 210 48.98 39.70 27.29
C VAL A 210 49.01 39.56 25.76
N ILE A 211 48.85 40.71 25.11
CA ILE A 211 49.08 41.01 23.70
C ILE A 211 50.57 40.82 23.36
N ALA A 212 50.85 40.06 22.29
CA ALA A 212 52.08 40.19 21.52
C ALA A 212 51.73 40.09 20.03
N GLU A 213 52.05 41.15 19.31
CA GLU A 213 51.88 41.31 17.87
C GLU A 213 52.93 40.47 17.13
N GLU A 214 52.52 39.71 16.11
CA GLU A 214 53.41 39.34 15.01
C GLU A 214 52.57 39.22 13.73
N SER A 215 52.52 40.31 12.96
CA SER A 215 51.92 40.38 11.64
C SER A 215 52.85 39.70 10.62
N ALA A 216 52.52 38.48 10.21
CA ALA A 216 53.10 37.83 9.04
C ALA A 216 52.06 37.79 7.91
N ASN A 217 52.52 38.17 6.72
CA ASN A 217 51.74 38.75 5.62
C ASN A 217 50.75 37.78 4.93
N MET A 218 49.51 38.22 4.80
CA MET A 218 48.44 37.56 4.03
C MET A 218 48.69 37.61 2.51
N ASP A 219 49.61 38.47 2.05
CA ASP A 219 49.99 38.63 0.63
C ASP A 219 50.90 37.52 0.09
N ASP A 220 51.71 36.85 0.94
CA ASP A 220 52.60 35.78 0.49
C ASP A 220 51.85 34.48 0.16
N MET A 221 50.73 34.20 0.85
CA MET A 221 49.89 33.04 0.54
C MET A 221 49.04 33.22 -0.73
N MET A 222 48.72 34.47 -1.11
CA MET A 222 47.92 34.77 -2.31
C MET A 222 48.74 34.69 -3.61
N ASN A 223 50.04 34.99 -3.53
CA ASN A 223 50.95 34.90 -4.66
C ASN A 223 51.34 33.45 -5.01
N ASP A 224 51.46 32.57 -4.01
CA ASP A 224 51.81 31.16 -4.22
C ASP A 224 50.65 30.37 -4.88
N PHE A 225 49.40 30.75 -4.58
CA PHE A 225 48.22 30.17 -5.21
C PHE A 225 48.05 30.62 -6.68
N SER A 226 48.39 31.87 -6.98
CA SER A 226 48.27 32.44 -8.33
C SER A 226 49.33 31.88 -9.28
N ALA A 227 50.55 31.58 -8.80
CA ALA A 227 51.61 30.99 -9.59
C ALA A 227 51.32 29.51 -9.96
N ASN A 228 50.73 28.75 -9.05
CA ASN A 228 50.46 27.32 -9.27
C ASN A 228 49.23 27.07 -10.17
N MET A 229 48.30 28.03 -10.25
CA MET A 229 47.12 27.95 -11.14
C MET A 229 47.46 28.26 -12.62
N LEU A 230 48.48 29.09 -12.87
CA LEU A 230 48.90 29.44 -14.24
C LEU A 230 49.72 28.32 -14.92
N ASP A 231 50.48 27.55 -14.14
CA ASP A 231 51.35 26.47 -14.66
C ASP A 231 50.57 25.19 -15.03
N GLY A 232 49.36 25.02 -14.49
CA GLY A 232 48.45 23.91 -14.82
C GLY A 232 47.67 24.10 -16.12
N MET A 233 47.46 25.33 -16.60
CA MET A 233 46.70 25.61 -17.83
C MET A 233 47.54 25.51 -19.12
N THR A 234 48.86 25.41 -19.00
CA THR A 234 49.78 25.32 -20.16
C THR A 234 50.11 23.89 -20.60
N ASN A 235 49.67 22.85 -19.88
CA ASN A 235 50.07 21.45 -20.15
C ASN A 235 49.00 20.54 -20.76
N GLU A 236 47.79 21.02 -21.04
CA GLU A 236 46.72 20.18 -21.63
C GLU A 236 46.11 20.75 -22.93
N ALA A 237 46.81 21.67 -23.59
CA ALA A 237 46.51 22.11 -24.95
C ALA A 237 47.23 21.25 -25.99
N GLN A 238 46.95 19.94 -26.04
CA GLN A 238 47.29 19.07 -27.16
C GLN A 238 46.43 17.80 -27.14
N GLY A 239 45.33 17.80 -27.91
CA GLY A 239 44.58 16.56 -28.17
C GLY A 239 43.14 16.77 -28.59
N ASN A 240 42.89 16.54 -29.88
CA ASN A 240 41.61 16.27 -30.54
C ASN A 240 40.65 17.43 -30.88
N GLU A 241 40.53 17.63 -32.19
CA GLU A 241 39.51 18.37 -32.92
C GLU A 241 38.08 17.86 -32.61
N PRO A 242 37.10 18.75 -32.40
CA PRO A 242 35.70 18.40 -32.58
C PRO A 242 35.28 18.70 -34.02
N SER A 243 35.01 17.63 -34.75
CA SER A 243 34.34 17.64 -36.06
C SER A 243 32.97 18.31 -35.94
N GLN A 244 32.74 19.33 -36.75
CA GLN A 244 31.46 20.03 -36.86
C GLN A 244 30.42 19.08 -37.48
N VAL A 245 29.44 18.64 -36.68
CA VAL A 245 28.23 18.01 -37.20
C VAL A 245 27.12 19.05 -37.18
N ALA A 246 26.76 19.51 -38.37
CA ALA A 246 25.67 20.46 -38.61
C ALA A 246 24.31 19.83 -38.28
N LEU A 247 23.47 20.59 -37.58
CA LEU A 247 22.03 20.38 -37.48
C LEU A 247 21.38 20.64 -38.85
N PRO A 248 20.54 19.76 -39.39
CA PRO A 248 19.69 20.11 -40.52
C PRO A 248 18.54 20.99 -40.03
N MET A 249 18.52 22.23 -40.52
CA MET A 249 17.34 23.08 -40.49
C MET A 249 16.18 22.40 -41.23
N GLN A 250 15.02 22.48 -40.60
CA GLN A 250 13.73 22.10 -41.12
C GLN A 250 13.26 23.19 -42.10
N GLU A 251 13.03 22.81 -43.35
CA GLU A 251 12.56 23.70 -44.42
C GLU A 251 11.21 23.21 -44.93
N GLY A 252 10.18 24.05 -44.72
CA GLY A 252 9.07 24.31 -45.64
C GLY A 252 8.09 23.18 -46.00
N ALA A 253 6.87 23.28 -45.47
CA ALA A 253 5.65 23.26 -46.31
C ALA A 253 4.47 23.87 -45.53
N GLU A 254 4.03 25.02 -46.02
CA GLU A 254 2.87 25.79 -45.58
C GLU A 254 1.56 25.18 -46.11
N ASP A 255 0.46 25.68 -45.53
CA ASP A 255 -0.92 25.73 -46.03
C ASP A 255 -1.78 24.46 -46.05
N SER A 256 -2.73 24.43 -45.11
CA SER A 256 -4.13 24.76 -45.47
C SER A 256 -4.98 25.00 -44.22
N LEU A 257 -5.55 26.20 -44.15
CA LEU A 257 -6.62 26.64 -43.28
C LEU A 257 -7.90 25.82 -43.51
N ASP A 258 -8.58 25.41 -42.43
CA ASP A 258 -10.03 25.32 -42.39
C ASP A 258 -10.49 25.56 -40.93
N GLU A 259 -11.08 26.74 -40.71
CA GLU A 259 -11.98 27.04 -39.59
C GLU A 259 -13.25 26.15 -39.72
N ILE A 260 -13.92 25.75 -38.64
CA ILE A 260 -15.26 26.17 -38.14
C ILE A 260 -15.78 24.94 -37.31
N PRO A 261 -16.70 25.00 -36.29
CA PRO A 261 -16.65 25.68 -34.99
C PRO A 261 -17.11 24.78 -33.79
N GLU A 262 -17.03 25.34 -32.58
CA GLU A 262 -17.97 25.34 -31.43
C GLU A 262 -18.90 24.14 -31.09
N HIS A 263 -18.86 23.80 -29.79
CA HIS A 263 -19.97 23.35 -28.92
C HIS A 263 -21.05 22.44 -29.51
N VAL A 264 -20.96 21.13 -29.22
CA VAL A 264 -22.11 20.23 -29.27
C VAL A 264 -22.68 20.04 -27.87
N PHE A 265 -23.68 20.86 -27.61
CA PHE A 265 -24.71 20.71 -26.58
C PHE A 265 -25.57 19.49 -26.91
N VAL A 266 -25.69 18.54 -25.99
CA VAL A 266 -26.64 17.41 -26.13
C VAL A 266 -27.99 17.84 -25.54
N PRO A 267 -29.08 17.91 -26.33
CA PRO A 267 -30.38 18.34 -25.84
C PRO A 267 -31.16 17.21 -25.17
N LEU A 268 -31.79 17.51 -24.04
CA LEU A 268 -32.87 16.71 -23.46
C LEU A 268 -34.06 16.65 -24.44
N PRO A 269 -34.75 15.51 -24.58
CA PRO A 269 -35.95 15.41 -25.41
C PRO A 269 -37.12 16.21 -24.81
N PRO A 270 -37.81 17.06 -25.59
CA PRO A 270 -39.02 17.76 -25.18
C PRO A 270 -40.27 16.96 -25.55
N GLY A 271 -41.19 16.74 -24.59
CA GLY A 271 -42.54 16.28 -24.91
C GLY A 271 -43.22 15.39 -23.88
N ALA A 272 -43.58 15.95 -22.72
CA ALA A 272 -44.77 15.53 -21.97
C ALA A 272 -45.23 16.71 -21.11
N GLN A 273 -46.09 17.55 -21.69
CA GLN A 273 -46.81 18.59 -20.97
C GLN A 273 -47.92 17.98 -20.11
N SER A 274 -48.18 18.66 -19.00
CA SER A 274 -49.21 18.46 -17.99
C SER A 274 -50.65 18.27 -18.52
N ALA A 275 -51.42 17.48 -17.78
CA ALA A 275 -52.84 17.67 -17.48
C ALA A 275 -53.09 16.98 -16.12
N GLU A 276 -53.22 17.75 -15.03
CA GLU A 276 -54.49 18.14 -14.38
C GLU A 276 -55.11 17.08 -13.46
N GLN A 277 -55.53 17.56 -12.28
CA GLN A 277 -56.05 16.87 -11.09
C GLN A 277 -57.38 16.13 -11.33
N PRO A 278 -57.85 15.35 -10.32
CA PRO A 278 -58.79 15.95 -9.36
C PRO A 278 -58.50 15.65 -7.87
N GLU A 279 -58.75 16.70 -7.07
CA GLU A 279 -59.44 16.76 -5.75
C GLU A 279 -59.43 15.52 -4.82
N SER A 280 -58.86 15.63 -3.62
CA SER A 280 -59.44 16.14 -2.36
C SER A 280 -60.20 15.07 -1.56
N THR A 281 -59.68 14.73 -0.39
CA THR A 281 -60.41 14.96 0.88
C THR A 281 -59.43 14.88 2.05
N ALA A 282 -59.41 15.96 2.81
CA ALA A 282 -58.84 16.04 4.14
C ALA A 282 -59.82 15.46 5.17
N ALA A 283 -59.30 14.76 6.17
CA ALA A 283 -59.95 14.67 7.47
C ALA A 283 -58.88 14.55 8.55
N ALA A 284 -58.86 15.53 9.45
CA ALA A 284 -57.97 15.64 10.58
C ALA A 284 -58.74 15.33 11.88
N VAL A 285 -57.95 15.00 12.91
CA VAL A 285 -58.21 15.11 14.36
C VAL A 285 -59.05 14.01 15.02
N ALA A 286 -58.40 13.23 15.89
CA ALA A 286 -58.76 13.15 17.32
C ALA A 286 -57.75 12.29 18.10
N GLU A 287 -56.88 12.95 18.87
CA GLU A 287 -56.34 12.41 20.13
C GLU A 287 -57.47 12.42 21.18
N GLN A 288 -57.56 11.38 22.02
CA GLN A 288 -57.83 11.42 23.48
C GLN A 288 -57.99 9.99 24.04
N PRO A 289 -57.82 9.80 25.37
CA PRO A 289 -57.17 8.64 25.99
C PRO A 289 -58.16 7.63 26.59
N VAL A 290 -57.70 6.40 26.83
CA VAL A 290 -58.38 5.39 27.67
C VAL A 290 -57.31 4.45 28.22
N GLU A 291 -56.90 4.61 29.49
CA GLU A 291 -57.53 4.11 30.71
C GLU A 291 -57.05 2.68 31.05
N VAL A 292 -56.31 2.61 32.15
CA VAL A 292 -55.77 1.41 32.79
C VAL A 292 -56.93 0.57 33.33
N THR A 293 -57.15 -0.61 32.75
CA THR A 293 -57.93 -1.66 33.41
C THR A 293 -57.18 -2.98 33.34
N SER A 294 -56.78 -3.42 34.53
CA SER A 294 -56.28 -4.75 34.86
C SER A 294 -57.28 -5.82 34.42
N THR A 295 -56.94 -6.55 33.35
CA THR A 295 -57.47 -7.89 33.10
C THR A 295 -56.31 -8.78 32.69
N ASP A 296 -56.11 -9.81 33.49
CA ASP A 296 -55.12 -10.87 33.40
C ASP A 296 -55.18 -11.55 32.02
N VAL A 297 -54.24 -11.23 31.13
CA VAL A 297 -54.06 -11.87 29.83
C VAL A 297 -53.01 -12.97 30.02
N PRO A 298 -53.30 -14.24 29.70
CA PRO A 298 -52.32 -15.32 29.78
C PRO A 298 -51.08 -14.97 28.95
N ARG A 299 -49.93 -14.91 29.61
CA ARG A 299 -48.61 -14.72 28.97
C ARG A 299 -48.43 -15.85 27.94
N PRO A 300 -48.16 -15.55 26.65
CA PRO A 300 -47.78 -16.57 25.68
C PRO A 300 -46.55 -17.30 26.20
N GLU A 301 -46.57 -18.64 26.18
CA GLU A 301 -45.35 -19.43 26.40
C GLU A 301 -44.28 -18.91 25.44
N PRO A 302 -43.06 -18.61 25.93
CA PRO A 302 -41.97 -18.25 25.03
C PRO A 302 -41.74 -19.43 24.10
N GLU A 303 -41.88 -19.21 22.79
CA GLU A 303 -41.36 -20.15 21.81
C GLU A 303 -39.88 -20.43 22.16
N PRO A 304 -39.47 -21.70 22.27
CA PRO A 304 -38.08 -22.01 22.56
C PRO A 304 -37.22 -21.35 21.49
N GLU A 305 -36.25 -20.54 21.94
CA GLU A 305 -35.23 -19.97 21.06
C GLU A 305 -34.68 -21.09 20.17
N PRO A 306 -34.55 -20.88 18.84
CA PRO A 306 -33.91 -21.88 18.00
C PRO A 306 -32.53 -22.14 18.57
N GLU A 307 -32.26 -23.40 18.95
CA GLU A 307 -30.92 -23.83 19.36
C GLU A 307 -29.93 -23.27 18.34
N PRO A 308 -28.83 -22.62 18.77
CA PRO A 308 -27.85 -22.13 17.81
C PRO A 308 -27.39 -23.32 16.99
N GLU A 309 -27.73 -23.31 15.69
CA GLU A 309 -27.30 -24.35 14.76
C GLU A 309 -25.77 -24.41 14.85
N MET A 310 -25.25 -25.46 15.51
CA MET A 310 -23.79 -25.64 15.63
C MET A 310 -23.21 -25.55 14.22
N SER A 311 -22.18 -24.71 14.05
CA SER A 311 -21.52 -24.57 12.75
C SER A 311 -21.10 -25.94 12.23
N ASN A 312 -21.15 -26.14 10.91
CA ASN A 312 -20.77 -27.44 10.33
C ASN A 312 -19.34 -27.83 10.74
N VAL A 313 -18.44 -26.85 10.88
CA VAL A 313 -17.07 -27.04 11.34
C VAL A 313 -17.00 -27.41 12.83
N GLU A 314 -17.83 -26.83 13.69
CA GLU A 314 -17.89 -27.22 15.10
C GLU A 314 -18.33 -28.68 15.26
N ARG A 315 -19.33 -29.14 14.49
CA ARG A 315 -19.76 -30.55 14.54
C ARG A 315 -18.63 -31.49 14.12
N GLU A 316 -17.96 -31.20 13.00
CA GLU A 316 -16.84 -32.01 12.52
C GLU A 316 -15.66 -32.03 13.50
N PHE A 317 -15.37 -30.90 14.15
CA PHE A 317 -14.33 -30.80 15.16
C PHE A 317 -14.64 -31.66 16.39
N ARG A 318 -15.87 -31.60 16.89
CA ARG A 318 -16.31 -32.42 18.03
C ARG A 318 -16.29 -33.91 17.67
N GLU A 319 -16.73 -34.28 16.47
CA GLU A 319 -16.65 -35.67 15.99
C GLU A 319 -15.22 -36.19 15.90
N LEU A 320 -14.28 -35.38 15.41
CA LEU A 320 -12.86 -35.75 15.37
C LEU A 320 -12.30 -35.97 16.78
N VAL A 321 -12.54 -35.02 17.69
CA VAL A 321 -12.04 -35.09 19.06
C VAL A 321 -12.63 -36.28 19.82
N THR A 322 -13.95 -36.47 19.76
CA THR A 322 -14.60 -37.61 20.42
C THR A 322 -14.17 -38.94 19.79
N GLY A 323 -13.95 -38.99 18.47
CA GLY A 323 -13.45 -40.17 17.78
C GLY A 323 -12.03 -40.56 18.21
N LEU A 324 -11.14 -39.58 18.35
CA LEU A 324 -9.76 -39.79 18.79
C LEU A 324 -9.68 -40.16 20.28
N LEU A 325 -10.50 -39.56 21.13
CA LEU A 325 -10.63 -39.95 22.54
C LEU A 325 -11.17 -41.39 22.67
N ALA A 326 -12.17 -41.77 21.87
CA ALA A 326 -12.69 -43.13 21.83
C ALA A 326 -11.66 -44.16 21.31
N ALA A 327 -10.76 -43.73 20.43
CA ALA A 327 -9.63 -44.53 19.94
C ALA A 327 -8.48 -44.63 20.97
N GLY A 328 -8.58 -43.97 22.12
CA GLY A 328 -7.58 -44.00 23.18
C GLY A 328 -6.34 -43.12 22.91
N VAL A 329 -6.45 -42.16 21.99
CA VAL A 329 -5.38 -41.20 21.71
C VAL A 329 -5.33 -40.16 22.81
N ALA A 330 -4.14 -39.87 23.35
CA ALA A 330 -3.96 -38.87 24.39
C ALA A 330 -4.19 -37.45 23.82
N PRO A 331 -4.77 -36.51 24.58
CA PRO A 331 -5.03 -35.13 24.12
C PRO A 331 -3.81 -34.40 23.54
N THR A 332 -2.60 -34.72 24.00
CA THR A 332 -1.35 -34.16 23.46
C THR A 332 -1.06 -34.65 22.04
N ASP A 333 -1.39 -35.91 21.76
CA ASP A 333 -1.07 -36.58 20.51
C ASP A 333 -2.14 -36.29 19.43
N MET A 334 -3.30 -35.77 19.84
CA MET A 334 -4.40 -35.37 18.95
C MET A 334 -4.06 -34.14 18.11
N MET A 335 -3.14 -33.29 18.59
CA MET A 335 -2.70 -32.10 17.87
C MET A 335 -1.76 -32.42 16.70
N ASP A 336 -1.17 -33.62 16.70
CA ASP A 336 -0.29 -34.10 15.65
C ASP A 336 -1.06 -34.82 14.51
N ASP A 337 -2.40 -34.93 14.61
CA ASP A 337 -3.22 -35.50 13.55
C ASP A 337 -3.30 -34.56 12.33
N PRO A 338 -3.00 -35.01 11.09
CA PRO A 338 -3.09 -34.17 9.89
C PRO A 338 -4.46 -33.51 9.66
N ARG A 339 -5.54 -34.08 10.21
CA ARG A 339 -6.91 -33.53 10.14
C ARG A 339 -7.14 -32.41 11.15
N TRP A 340 -6.34 -32.35 12.21
CA TRP A 340 -6.43 -31.31 13.24
C TRP A 340 -6.08 -29.93 12.67
N GLU A 341 -5.00 -29.83 11.90
CA GLU A 341 -4.58 -28.57 11.28
C GLU A 341 -5.61 -28.05 10.27
N ASP A 342 -6.14 -28.93 9.40
CA ASP A 342 -7.17 -28.56 8.40
C ASP A 342 -8.47 -28.08 9.06
N LEU A 343 -8.94 -28.77 10.11
CA LEU A 343 -10.12 -28.34 10.86
C LEU A 343 -9.90 -27.04 11.61
N ASN A 344 -8.71 -26.84 12.18
CA ASN A 344 -8.38 -25.60 12.88
C ASN A 344 -8.28 -24.41 11.92
N GLU A 345 -7.79 -24.63 10.71
CA GLU A 345 -7.78 -23.61 9.65
C GLU A 345 -9.20 -23.27 9.18
N ARG A 346 -10.07 -24.28 9.00
CA ARG A 346 -11.48 -24.06 8.65
C ARG A 346 -12.27 -23.38 9.77
N ALA A 347 -12.00 -23.75 11.02
CA ALA A 347 -12.60 -23.14 12.19
C ALA A 347 -12.21 -21.66 12.32
N ALA A 348 -10.91 -21.35 12.21
CA ALA A 348 -10.42 -19.98 12.21
C ALA A 348 -11.00 -19.15 11.05
N ALA A 349 -11.28 -19.79 9.90
CA ALA A 349 -11.91 -19.13 8.76
C ALA A 349 -13.39 -18.78 8.98
N GLU A 350 -14.11 -19.57 9.80
CA GLU A 350 -15.49 -19.29 10.21
C GLU A 350 -15.57 -18.44 11.50
N GLY A 351 -14.44 -18.08 12.10
CA GLY A 351 -14.38 -17.34 13.36
C GLY A 351 -14.71 -18.21 14.59
N PHE A 352 -14.64 -19.53 14.46
CA PHE A 352 -14.81 -20.50 15.53
C PHE A 352 -13.48 -20.81 16.20
N GLU A 353 -13.39 -20.62 17.52
CA GLU A 353 -12.21 -20.98 18.30
C GLU A 353 -12.30 -22.44 18.77
N THR A 354 -11.40 -23.29 18.27
CA THR A 354 -11.36 -24.73 18.56
C THR A 354 -10.86 -25.05 19.98
N TRP A 355 -10.02 -24.19 20.56
CA TRP A 355 -9.33 -24.45 21.82
C TRP A 355 -10.26 -24.55 23.05
N PRO A 356 -11.24 -23.66 23.27
CA PRO A 356 -12.18 -23.79 24.38
C PRO A 356 -13.01 -25.07 24.30
N VAL A 357 -13.45 -25.45 23.10
CA VAL A 357 -14.25 -26.66 22.86
C VAL A 357 -13.41 -27.92 23.05
N PHE A 358 -12.15 -27.91 22.61
CA PHE A 358 -11.21 -28.99 22.88
C PHE A 358 -11.00 -29.23 24.38
N LEU A 359 -10.76 -28.17 25.15
CA LEU A 359 -10.59 -28.29 26.60
C LEU A 359 -11.85 -28.83 27.29
N GLN A 360 -13.03 -28.44 26.81
CA GLN A 360 -14.29 -28.97 27.30
C GLN A 360 -14.44 -30.48 27.03
N LEU A 361 -14.04 -30.94 25.85
CA LEU A 361 -14.12 -32.35 25.46
C LEU A 361 -13.04 -33.21 26.10
N ALA A 362 -11.82 -32.69 26.24
CA ALA A 362 -10.69 -33.40 26.85
C ALA A 362 -10.80 -33.51 28.39
N ALA A 363 -11.63 -32.66 29.01
CA ALA A 363 -11.93 -32.73 30.45
C ALA A 363 -13.10 -33.66 30.80
N MET A 364 -13.77 -34.23 29.79
CA MET A 364 -14.90 -35.15 29.91
C MET A 364 -14.41 -36.60 29.93
#